data_AF-A0A9D2SRJ8-F1
#
_entry.id   AF-A0A9D2SRJ8-F1
#
_cell.length_a   1.000
_cell.length_b   1.000
_cell.length_c   1.000
_cell.angle_alpha   90.00
_cell.angle_beta   90.00
_cell.angle_gamma   90.00
#
_symmetry.space_group_name_H-M   'P 1'
#
loop_
_entity.id
_entity.type
_entity.pdbx_description
1 polymer ?
#
loop_
_entity_poly.entity_id
_entity_poly.type
_entity_poly.pdbx_seq_one_letter_code
_entity_poly.pdbx_strand_id
1 'polypeptide(L)'
;MAKRTLYGTVIVTYRCNAHCNMCDCFRDPTRPEDEITLDVIKKLPEMAFTNITGGEPFIRKDIPDIVRELYKKSDRIVISTNGYFTDRILDLCREFPQVGIRISIEGLQKTNDAIRGIPDGFNRGYGTLKKLVEMGHPDVGFGMTVQDMNCEDLVPLYEISNELGMEFATATLHNSFYFRKTDNKIDDKLKVSRNFEKLINELLKSSSPKKWFRAYFNHGLINYIYGNKRLLPCDMSRNAFFIDPFCDVIPCNGMEKKAVMGNLKEQSWDELWNSRQAEQVRECARNCDRNCWMIGSASPAMHKYIWVPGWWVIKHKFLKGGKYRLEENSFIDFAEKKNQEKA
;
A
#
# COMPACT_ATOMS: atom_id res chain seq x y z
N MET A 1 11.00 27.92 0.43
CA MET A 1 9.70 27.25 0.21
C MET A 1 9.26 26.68 1.55
N ALA A 2 8.02 26.92 1.98
CA ALA A 2 7.49 26.24 3.16
C ALA A 2 7.58 24.72 2.93
N LYS A 3 8.04 23.95 3.93
CA LYS A 3 8.24 22.52 3.75
C LYS A 3 6.86 21.87 3.57
N ARG A 4 6.58 21.32 2.40
CA ARG A 4 5.38 20.49 2.20
C ARG A 4 5.46 19.32 3.19
N THR A 5 4.41 19.11 3.98
CA THR A 5 4.42 18.11 5.06
C THR A 5 3.32 17.06 4.95
N LEU A 6 2.28 17.31 4.14
CA LEU A 6 1.15 16.40 4.00
C LEU A 6 1.42 15.29 2.99
N TYR A 7 0.96 14.09 3.32
CA TYR A 7 0.91 12.93 2.43
C TYR A 7 -0.54 12.74 1.96
N GLY A 8 -0.79 12.94 0.66
CA GLY A 8 -2.12 12.76 0.09
C GLY A 8 -2.26 11.44 -0.66
N THR A 9 -3.43 10.81 -0.57
CA THR A 9 -3.82 9.76 -1.51
C THR A 9 -5.08 10.18 -2.24
N VAL A 10 -5.02 10.23 -3.57
CA VAL A 10 -6.14 10.61 -4.43
C VAL A 10 -6.69 9.35 -5.08
N ILE A 11 -7.89 8.95 -4.65
CA ILE A 11 -8.64 7.84 -5.24
C ILE A 11 -9.48 8.44 -6.37
N VAL A 12 -9.06 8.25 -7.62
CA VAL A 12 -9.65 8.98 -8.77
C VAL A 12 -10.93 8.35 -9.30
N THR A 13 -11.18 7.07 -8.98
CA THR A 13 -12.35 6.28 -9.41
C THR A 13 -12.51 5.05 -8.50
N TYR A 14 -13.70 4.46 -8.43
CA TYR A 14 -13.91 3.09 -7.93
C TYR A 14 -14.17 2.06 -9.05
N ARG A 15 -14.17 2.49 -10.32
CA ARG A 15 -14.23 1.58 -11.48
C ARG A 15 -12.94 0.78 -11.58
N CYS A 16 -13.03 -0.53 -11.79
CA CYS A 16 -11.88 -1.42 -11.95
C CYS A 16 -12.19 -2.53 -12.96
N ASN A 17 -11.20 -2.93 -13.74
CA ASN A 17 -11.28 -4.09 -14.64
C ASN A 17 -10.87 -5.41 -13.95
N ALA A 18 -10.33 -5.33 -12.74
CA ALA A 18 -9.96 -6.49 -11.93
C ALA A 18 -11.12 -6.91 -11.02
N HIS A 19 -11.23 -8.21 -10.76
CA HIS A 19 -12.25 -8.82 -9.90
C HIS A 19 -11.57 -9.53 -8.74
N CYS A 20 -10.76 -8.78 -7.99
CA CYS A 20 -9.85 -9.37 -7.02
C CYS A 20 -10.59 -10.06 -5.87
N ASN A 21 -10.07 -11.19 -5.36
CA ASN A 21 -10.69 -11.90 -4.25
C ASN A 21 -10.75 -11.07 -2.96
N MET A 22 -9.80 -10.14 -2.76
CA MET A 22 -9.64 -9.36 -1.53
C MET A 22 -10.29 -7.98 -1.57
N CYS A 23 -10.98 -7.62 -2.67
CA CYS A 23 -11.51 -6.27 -2.88
C CYS A 23 -12.82 -6.32 -3.65
N ASP A 24 -13.90 -5.81 -3.04
CA ASP A 24 -15.24 -5.79 -3.64
C ASP A 24 -15.60 -4.42 -4.24
N CYS A 25 -14.65 -3.48 -4.38
CA CYS A 25 -14.89 -2.17 -5.01
C CYS A 25 -15.52 -2.28 -6.41
N PHE A 26 -15.12 -3.29 -7.20
CA PHE A 26 -15.62 -3.48 -8.56
C PHE A 26 -17.12 -3.80 -8.61
N ARG A 27 -17.72 -4.27 -7.50
CA ARG A 27 -19.14 -4.63 -7.43
C ARG A 27 -20.07 -3.43 -7.34
N ASP A 28 -19.56 -2.30 -6.88
CA ASP A 28 -20.32 -1.04 -6.78
C ASP A 28 -19.43 0.13 -7.24
N PRO A 29 -19.16 0.21 -8.56
CA PRO A 29 -18.27 1.21 -9.13
C PRO A 29 -18.90 2.61 -9.09
N THR A 30 -18.05 3.64 -9.12
CA THR A 30 -18.48 5.03 -9.36
C THR A 30 -19.02 5.22 -10.76
N ARG A 31 -19.92 6.19 -10.94
CA ARG A 31 -20.25 6.73 -12.27
C ARG A 31 -19.25 7.83 -12.64
N PRO A 32 -18.81 7.95 -13.90
CA PRO A 32 -17.84 8.95 -14.33
C PRO A 32 -18.18 10.39 -13.90
N GLU A 33 -19.46 10.76 -13.92
CA GLU A 33 -19.96 12.08 -13.56
C GLU A 33 -19.89 12.41 -12.06
N ASP A 34 -19.80 11.39 -11.20
CA ASP A 34 -19.67 11.59 -9.75
C ASP A 34 -18.21 11.79 -9.32
N GLU A 35 -17.26 11.32 -10.14
CA GLU A 35 -15.83 11.22 -9.85
C GLU A 35 -15.16 12.60 -9.73
N ILE A 36 -14.08 12.63 -8.96
CA ILE A 36 -13.29 13.83 -8.68
C ILE A 36 -12.82 14.50 -9.98
N THR A 37 -13.08 15.80 -10.10
CA THR A 37 -12.73 16.59 -11.29
C THR A 37 -11.42 17.34 -11.09
N LEU A 38 -10.82 17.82 -12.19
CA LEU A 38 -9.62 18.67 -12.13
C LEU A 38 -9.84 19.92 -11.27
N ASP A 39 -11.04 20.50 -11.26
CA ASP A 39 -11.33 21.68 -10.44
C ASP A 39 -11.30 21.39 -8.94
N VAL A 40 -11.66 20.17 -8.53
CA VAL A 40 -11.48 19.72 -7.14
C VAL A 40 -10.01 19.45 -6.85
N ILE A 41 -9.27 18.83 -7.77
CA ILE A 41 -7.82 18.59 -7.62
C ILE A 41 -7.07 19.92 -7.42
N LYS A 42 -7.47 21.00 -8.11
CA LYS A 42 -6.92 22.35 -7.91
C LYS A 42 -7.11 22.89 -6.49
N LYS A 43 -8.10 22.41 -5.73
CA LYS A 43 -8.33 22.81 -4.33
C LYS A 43 -7.47 22.06 -3.32
N LEU A 44 -6.77 20.99 -3.73
CA LEU A 44 -5.91 20.22 -2.83
C LEU A 44 -4.73 21.07 -2.32
N PRO A 45 -4.24 20.77 -1.10
CA PRO A 45 -3.12 21.50 -0.50
C PRO A 45 -1.80 21.11 -1.17
N GLU A 46 -0.73 21.81 -0.79
CA GLU A 46 0.61 21.31 -1.08
C GLU A 46 0.94 20.04 -0.28
N MET A 47 1.62 19.10 -0.93
CA MET A 47 1.91 17.75 -0.42
C MET A 47 3.37 17.38 -0.63
N ALA A 48 3.98 16.72 0.35
CA ALA A 48 5.31 16.13 0.20
C ALA A 48 5.28 14.90 -0.72
N PHE A 49 4.13 14.22 -0.76
CA PHE A 49 3.95 13.00 -1.50
C PHE A 49 2.47 12.80 -1.84
N THR A 50 2.20 12.35 -3.06
CA THR A 50 0.87 11.98 -3.51
C THR A 50 0.87 10.56 -4.09
N ASN A 51 -0.03 9.71 -3.60
CA ASN A 51 -0.35 8.46 -4.27
C ASN A 51 -1.64 8.63 -5.09
N ILE A 52 -1.60 8.35 -6.38
CA ILE A 52 -2.80 8.25 -7.23
C ILE A 52 -3.21 6.77 -7.28
N THR A 53 -4.48 6.50 -7.00
CA THR A 53 -5.02 5.15 -6.91
C THR A 53 -6.52 5.16 -7.25
N GLY A 54 -7.20 4.06 -6.96
CA GLY A 54 -8.65 3.91 -6.98
C GLY A 54 -9.09 3.01 -8.10
N GLY A 55 -9.96 2.04 -7.77
CA GLY A 55 -10.26 0.92 -8.66
C GLY A 55 -9.06 0.56 -9.52
N GLU A 56 -9.12 0.89 -10.80
CA GLU A 56 -7.95 1.07 -11.67
C GLU A 56 -7.85 2.51 -12.21
N PRO A 57 -6.81 3.31 -11.83
CA PRO A 57 -6.66 4.70 -12.28
C PRO A 57 -6.66 4.85 -13.79
N PHE A 58 -5.99 3.94 -14.50
CA PHE A 58 -5.88 3.99 -15.96
C PHE A 58 -7.19 3.67 -16.67
N ILE A 59 -8.32 3.44 -16.00
CA ILE A 59 -9.64 3.50 -16.64
C ILE A 59 -9.99 4.95 -17.04
N ARG A 60 -9.57 5.94 -16.26
CA ARG A 60 -9.82 7.34 -16.54
C ARG A 60 -8.90 7.87 -17.64
N LYS A 61 -9.47 8.45 -18.69
CA LYS A 61 -8.70 8.95 -19.85
C LYS A 61 -7.92 10.24 -19.54
N ASP A 62 -8.35 10.99 -18.54
CA ASP A 62 -7.79 12.28 -18.11
C ASP A 62 -6.74 12.16 -16.98
N ILE A 63 -6.22 10.95 -16.72
CA ILE A 63 -5.11 10.75 -15.75
C ILE A 63 -3.89 11.65 -16.04
N PRO A 64 -3.43 11.85 -17.29
CA PRO A 64 -2.33 12.77 -17.56
C PRO A 64 -2.61 14.20 -17.05
N ASP A 65 -3.85 14.68 -17.18
CA ASP A 65 -4.23 16.01 -16.71
C ASP A 65 -4.25 16.09 -15.18
N ILE A 66 -4.71 15.04 -14.51
CA ILE A 66 -4.69 14.93 -13.04
C ILE A 66 -3.24 14.93 -12.53
N VAL A 67 -2.35 14.14 -13.14
CA VAL A 67 -0.93 14.10 -12.80
C VAL A 67 -0.28 15.47 -12.98
N ARG A 68 -0.56 16.15 -14.10
CA ARG A 68 -0.04 17.50 -14.38
C ARG A 68 -0.47 18.52 -13.35
N GLU A 69 -1.72 18.49 -12.90
CA GLU A 69 -2.21 19.40 -11.86
C GLU A 69 -1.61 19.07 -10.50
N LEU A 70 -1.50 17.79 -10.15
CA LEU A 70 -0.93 17.37 -8.87
C LEU A 70 0.56 17.72 -8.75
N TYR A 71 1.34 17.69 -9.83
CA TYR A 71 2.76 18.08 -9.79
C TYR A 71 2.99 19.55 -9.44
N LYS A 72 1.99 20.42 -9.63
CA LYS A 72 2.08 21.81 -9.16
C LYS A 72 2.11 21.90 -7.63
N LYS A 73 1.58 20.89 -6.95
CA LYS A 73 1.33 20.86 -5.50
C LYS A 73 2.11 19.76 -4.77
N SER A 74 2.67 18.78 -5.49
CA SER A 74 3.28 17.59 -4.89
C SER A 74 4.74 17.44 -5.28
N ASP A 75 5.61 17.16 -4.31
CA ASP A 75 7.05 16.92 -4.58
C ASP A 75 7.29 15.57 -5.26
N ARG A 76 6.44 14.57 -5.00
CA ARG A 76 6.57 13.24 -5.55
C ARG A 76 5.20 12.60 -5.76
N ILE A 77 4.99 12.05 -6.95
CA ILE A 77 3.78 11.29 -7.29
C ILE A 77 4.13 9.84 -7.53
N VAL A 78 3.34 8.92 -6.99
CA VAL A 78 3.36 7.49 -7.31
C VAL A 78 1.96 7.06 -7.72
N ILE A 79 1.84 6.21 -8.74
CA ILE A 79 0.57 5.65 -9.20
C ILE A 79 0.53 4.17 -8.89
N SER A 80 -0.50 3.75 -8.15
CA SER A 80 -0.86 2.35 -7.94
C SER A 80 -1.77 1.89 -9.09
N THR A 81 -1.36 0.87 -9.84
CA THR A 81 -2.11 0.31 -10.98
C THR A 81 -2.00 -1.21 -11.01
N ASN A 82 -2.98 -1.90 -11.58
CA ASN A 82 -2.89 -3.33 -11.88
C ASN A 82 -2.00 -3.63 -13.11
N GLY A 83 -1.55 -2.61 -13.85
CA GLY A 83 -0.63 -2.78 -14.97
C GLY A 83 -1.27 -3.27 -16.27
N TYR A 84 -2.61 -3.31 -16.35
CA TYR A 84 -3.34 -3.82 -17.51
C TYR A 84 -3.22 -2.92 -18.75
N PHE A 85 -3.22 -1.60 -18.55
CA PHE A 85 -3.22 -0.61 -19.65
C PHE A 85 -1.79 -0.21 -20.05
N THR A 86 -0.98 -1.16 -20.50
CA THR A 86 0.45 -0.97 -20.78
C THR A 86 0.76 0.30 -21.55
N ASP A 87 0.20 0.49 -22.74
CA ASP A 87 0.57 1.62 -23.60
C ASP A 87 0.28 2.97 -22.95
N ARG A 88 -0.85 3.07 -22.24
CA ARG A 88 -1.24 4.29 -21.51
C ARG A 88 -0.31 4.57 -20.33
N ILE A 89 0.18 3.53 -19.66
CA ILE A 89 1.18 3.65 -18.58
C ILE A 89 2.51 4.16 -19.17
N LEU A 90 2.95 3.62 -20.30
CA LEU A 90 4.20 4.03 -20.95
C LEU A 90 4.12 5.47 -21.47
N ASP A 91 3.00 5.85 -22.11
CA ASP A 91 2.77 7.22 -22.58
C ASP A 91 2.80 8.22 -21.42
N LEU A 92 2.15 7.88 -20.30
CA LEU A 92 2.20 8.71 -19.10
C LEU A 92 3.63 8.86 -18.57
N CYS A 93 4.42 7.78 -18.52
CA CYS A 93 5.80 7.84 -18.03
C CYS A 93 6.73 8.63 -18.97
N ARG A 94 6.46 8.64 -20.29
CA ARG A 94 7.19 9.50 -21.24
C ARG A 94 6.89 10.98 -21.00
N GLU A 95 5.65 11.30 -20.70
CA GLU A 95 5.24 12.67 -20.38
C GLU A 95 5.77 13.12 -18.99
N PHE A 96 5.74 12.22 -18.01
CA PHE A 96 6.13 12.48 -16.62
C PHE A 96 7.24 11.50 -16.18
N PRO A 97 8.50 11.69 -16.60
CA PRO A 97 9.60 10.75 -16.34
C PRO A 97 9.93 10.55 -14.86
N GLN A 98 9.48 11.45 -14.00
CA GLN A 98 9.66 11.40 -12.55
C GLN A 98 8.51 10.72 -11.78
N VAL A 99 7.44 10.26 -12.45
CA VAL A 99 6.30 9.61 -11.78
C VAL A 99 6.69 8.20 -11.33
N GLY A 100 6.40 7.83 -10.09
CA GLY A 100 6.61 6.45 -9.67
C GLY A 100 5.46 5.55 -10.13
N ILE A 101 5.77 4.33 -10.56
CA ILE A 101 4.77 3.31 -10.90
C ILE A 101 4.88 2.13 -9.93
N ARG A 102 3.75 1.73 -9.35
CA ARG A 102 3.62 0.53 -8.53
C ARG A 102 2.56 -0.38 -9.13
N ILE A 103 3.02 -1.44 -9.78
CA ILE A 103 2.15 -2.44 -10.38
C ILE A 103 1.74 -3.46 -9.33
N SER A 104 0.49 -3.85 -9.36
CA SER A 104 -0.10 -4.70 -8.34
C SER A 104 0.00 -6.17 -8.81
N ILE A 105 0.96 -6.95 -8.29
CA ILE A 105 1.22 -8.37 -8.64
C ILE A 105 1.13 -9.24 -7.39
N GLU A 106 0.23 -10.21 -7.40
CA GLU A 106 -0.15 -10.98 -6.21
C GLU A 106 0.54 -12.34 -6.09
N GLY A 107 1.37 -12.73 -7.04
CA GLY A 107 2.06 -14.01 -7.04
C GLY A 107 2.67 -14.29 -8.40
N LEU A 108 3.14 -15.52 -8.62
CA LEU A 108 3.46 -16.00 -9.97
C LEU A 108 2.16 -16.16 -10.79
N GLN A 109 2.28 -16.52 -12.07
CA GLN A 109 1.16 -16.45 -13.02
C GLN A 109 -0.15 -17.05 -12.50
N LYS A 110 -0.13 -18.30 -12.04
CA LYS A 110 -1.33 -19.01 -11.59
C LYS A 110 -2.03 -18.32 -10.41
N THR A 111 -1.28 -17.95 -9.38
CA THR A 111 -1.82 -17.36 -8.14
C THR A 111 -2.26 -15.92 -8.37
N ASN A 112 -1.47 -15.13 -9.12
CA ASN A 112 -1.84 -13.77 -9.46
C ASN A 112 -3.17 -13.72 -10.23
N ASP A 113 -3.32 -14.53 -11.26
CA ASP A 113 -4.51 -14.50 -12.12
C ASP A 113 -5.75 -14.96 -11.35
N ALA A 114 -5.60 -15.99 -10.50
CA ALA A 114 -6.67 -16.45 -9.61
C ALA A 114 -7.09 -15.38 -8.58
N ILE A 115 -6.12 -14.67 -8.01
CA ILE A 115 -6.38 -13.65 -6.98
C ILE A 115 -6.94 -12.36 -7.59
N ARG A 116 -6.43 -11.91 -8.73
CA ARG A 116 -6.81 -10.64 -9.38
C ARG A 116 -8.09 -10.75 -10.22
N GLY A 117 -8.45 -11.95 -10.66
CA GLY A 117 -9.57 -12.15 -11.57
C GLY A 117 -9.38 -11.45 -12.91
N ILE A 118 -8.13 -11.35 -13.39
CA ILE A 118 -7.78 -10.82 -14.71
C ILE A 118 -7.20 -11.98 -15.54
N PRO A 119 -7.79 -12.33 -16.70
CA PRO A 119 -7.18 -13.29 -17.61
C PRO A 119 -5.80 -12.84 -18.06
N ASP A 120 -4.79 -13.70 -17.86
CA ASP A 120 -3.39 -13.41 -18.18
C ASP A 120 -2.85 -12.15 -17.47
N GLY A 121 -3.39 -11.86 -16.27
CA GLY A 121 -3.10 -10.66 -15.51
C GLY A 121 -1.63 -10.51 -15.13
N PHE A 122 -0.96 -11.62 -14.80
CA PHE A 122 0.45 -11.62 -14.46
C PHE A 122 1.31 -11.19 -15.64
N ASN A 123 1.10 -11.79 -16.81
CA ASN A 123 1.90 -11.48 -17.99
C ASN A 123 1.67 -10.05 -18.48
N ARG A 124 0.45 -9.53 -18.35
CA ARG A 124 0.16 -8.11 -18.61
C ARG A 124 0.89 -7.17 -17.65
N GLY A 125 0.74 -7.40 -16.34
CA GLY A 125 1.37 -6.57 -15.32
C GLY A 125 2.90 -6.65 -15.38
N TYR A 126 3.45 -7.86 -15.43
CA TYR A 126 4.90 -8.11 -15.53
C TYR A 126 5.48 -7.63 -16.87
N GLY A 127 4.74 -7.78 -17.97
CA GLY A 127 5.12 -7.24 -19.28
C GLY A 127 5.24 -5.72 -19.25
N THR A 128 4.32 -5.02 -18.58
CA THR A 128 4.41 -3.57 -18.36
C THR A 128 5.64 -3.20 -17.51
N LEU A 129 5.91 -3.93 -16.42
CA LEU A 129 7.11 -3.71 -15.61
C LEU A 129 8.39 -3.83 -16.42
N LYS A 130 8.53 -4.91 -17.22
CA LYS A 130 9.71 -5.12 -18.05
C LYS A 130 9.92 -3.98 -19.03
N LYS A 131 8.87 -3.53 -19.73
CA LYS A 131 8.96 -2.38 -20.64
C LYS A 131 9.38 -1.09 -19.92
N LEU A 132 8.88 -0.85 -18.71
CA LEU A 132 9.31 0.31 -17.91
C LEU A 132 10.78 0.22 -17.49
N VAL A 133 11.26 -0.97 -17.13
CA VAL A 133 12.68 -1.21 -16.80
C VAL A 133 13.57 -1.06 -18.04
N GLU A 134 13.16 -1.61 -19.19
CA GLU A 134 13.85 -1.47 -20.49
C GLU A 134 13.93 -0.01 -20.94
N MET A 135 12.89 0.79 -20.64
CA MET A 135 12.88 2.24 -20.86
C MET A 135 13.80 3.02 -19.90
N GLY A 136 14.36 2.37 -18.87
CA GLY A 136 15.17 3.03 -17.85
C GLY A 136 14.36 3.91 -16.88
N HIS A 137 13.07 3.62 -16.69
CA HIS A 137 12.22 4.42 -15.81
C HIS A 137 12.67 4.29 -14.34
N PRO A 138 12.95 5.39 -13.62
CA PRO A 138 13.75 5.34 -12.39
C PRO A 138 12.99 4.87 -11.14
N ASP A 139 11.66 4.96 -11.12
CA ASP A 139 10.85 4.66 -9.94
C ASP A 139 9.77 3.61 -10.26
N VAL A 140 10.20 2.39 -10.55
CA VAL A 140 9.34 1.24 -10.88
C VAL A 140 9.34 0.22 -9.76
N GLY A 141 8.19 -0.41 -9.52
CA GLY A 141 8.11 -1.55 -8.65
C GLY A 141 6.75 -2.20 -8.66
N PHE A 142 6.60 -3.20 -7.79
CA PHE A 142 5.32 -3.87 -7.61
C PHE A 142 5.02 -4.20 -6.16
N GLY A 143 3.72 -4.39 -5.91
CA GLY A 143 3.17 -4.68 -4.59
C GLY A 143 2.42 -5.99 -4.55
N MET A 144 2.61 -6.73 -3.46
CA MET A 144 1.94 -7.99 -3.16
C MET A 144 1.18 -7.90 -1.83
N THR A 145 -0.08 -8.33 -1.84
CA THR A 145 -0.94 -8.51 -0.67
C THR A 145 -0.85 -9.97 -0.26
N VAL A 146 0.00 -10.25 0.72
CA VAL A 146 0.30 -11.61 1.14
C VAL A 146 -0.89 -12.22 1.89
N GLN A 147 -1.31 -13.40 1.45
CA GLN A 147 -2.38 -14.24 1.98
C GLN A 147 -2.04 -15.73 1.80
N ASP A 148 -2.90 -16.62 2.27
CA ASP A 148 -2.72 -18.08 2.21
C ASP A 148 -2.43 -18.58 0.79
N MET A 149 -3.15 -18.04 -0.19
CA MET A 149 -3.09 -18.45 -1.60
C MET A 149 -1.76 -18.14 -2.28
N ASN A 150 -1.00 -17.15 -1.81
CA ASN A 150 0.19 -16.65 -2.51
C ASN A 150 1.45 -16.56 -1.66
N CYS A 151 1.40 -16.84 -0.36
CA CYS A 151 2.53 -16.62 0.52
C CYS A 151 3.82 -17.36 0.10
N GLU A 152 3.71 -18.48 -0.60
CA GLU A 152 4.85 -19.23 -1.14
C GLU A 152 5.57 -18.50 -2.30
N ASP A 153 4.85 -17.62 -3.02
CA ASP A 153 5.41 -16.81 -4.11
C ASP A 153 6.12 -15.54 -3.60
N LEU A 154 6.05 -15.24 -2.30
CA LEU A 154 6.56 -14.00 -1.72
C LEU A 154 8.06 -13.80 -1.96
N VAL A 155 8.87 -14.84 -1.71
CA VAL A 155 10.32 -14.79 -1.92
C VAL A 155 10.69 -14.84 -3.41
N PRO A 156 10.12 -15.75 -4.24
CA PRO A 156 10.33 -15.73 -5.69
C PRO A 156 10.03 -14.36 -6.34
N LEU A 157 8.94 -13.72 -5.94
CA LEU A 157 8.62 -12.36 -6.41
C LEU A 157 9.63 -11.32 -5.92
N TYR A 158 10.06 -11.39 -4.66
CA TYR A 158 11.12 -10.49 -4.17
C TYR A 158 12.42 -10.65 -4.98
N GLU A 159 12.80 -11.87 -5.34
CA GLU A 159 14.00 -12.15 -6.14
C GLU A 159 13.89 -11.49 -7.53
N ILE A 160 12.76 -11.66 -8.22
CA ILE A 160 12.49 -10.97 -9.49
C ILE A 160 12.60 -9.45 -9.34
N SER A 161 12.03 -8.89 -8.27
CA SER A 161 12.12 -7.45 -7.98
C SER A 161 13.57 -7.02 -7.79
N ASN A 162 14.33 -7.80 -7.03
CA ASN A 162 15.72 -7.51 -6.70
C ASN A 162 16.65 -7.58 -7.92
N GLU A 163 16.48 -8.60 -8.77
CA GLU A 163 17.25 -8.77 -10.01
C GLU A 163 17.04 -7.59 -10.98
N LEU A 164 15.80 -7.11 -11.07
CA LEU A 164 15.42 -6.01 -11.97
C LEU A 164 15.59 -4.62 -11.33
N GLY A 165 16.16 -4.53 -10.11
CA GLY A 165 16.38 -3.26 -9.42
C GLY A 165 15.09 -2.51 -9.05
N MET A 166 13.97 -3.23 -8.97
CA MET A 166 12.65 -2.68 -8.71
C MET A 166 12.37 -2.50 -7.21
N GLU A 167 11.37 -1.68 -6.92
CA GLU A 167 10.78 -1.60 -5.59
C GLU A 167 9.83 -2.77 -5.33
N PHE A 168 9.94 -3.41 -4.17
CA PHE A 168 9.02 -4.45 -3.72
C PHE A 168 8.25 -3.97 -2.50
N ALA A 169 6.93 -3.82 -2.65
CA ALA A 169 6.03 -3.45 -1.56
C ALA A 169 5.28 -4.68 -1.06
N THR A 170 5.22 -4.84 0.26
CA THR A 170 4.45 -5.90 0.90
C THR A 170 3.29 -5.31 1.67
N ALA A 171 2.18 -6.02 1.63
CA ALA A 171 1.02 -5.82 2.46
C ALA A 171 0.46 -7.19 2.88
N THR A 172 -0.60 -7.19 3.65
CA THR A 172 -1.42 -8.38 3.88
C THR A 172 -2.89 -8.01 3.78
N LEU A 173 -3.79 -8.97 3.95
CA LEU A 173 -5.22 -8.75 3.85
C LEU A 173 -5.70 -7.71 4.85
N HIS A 174 -6.62 -6.85 4.41
CA HIS A 174 -7.25 -5.82 5.22
C HIS A 174 -8.76 -5.82 4.98
N ASN A 175 -9.50 -5.47 6.03
CA ASN A 175 -10.94 -5.23 5.98
C ASN A 175 -11.20 -3.76 6.31
N SER A 176 -11.87 -3.06 5.41
CA SER A 176 -12.22 -1.64 5.58
C SER A 176 -13.33 -1.21 4.63
N PHE A 177 -13.92 -0.04 4.91
CA PHE A 177 -14.89 0.59 4.01
C PHE A 177 -14.31 0.78 2.59
N TYR A 178 -13.01 1.03 2.47
CA TYR A 178 -12.36 1.32 1.20
C TYR A 178 -12.39 0.11 0.27
N PHE A 179 -12.05 -1.08 0.77
CA PHE A 179 -12.08 -2.33 -0.01
C PHE A 179 -13.49 -2.92 -0.17
N ARG A 180 -14.48 -2.33 0.52
CA ARG A 180 -15.87 -2.81 0.61
C ARG A 180 -15.97 -4.27 1.03
N LYS A 181 -15.01 -4.67 1.86
CA LYS A 181 -14.81 -6.06 2.26
C LYS A 181 -14.54 -6.15 3.75
N THR A 182 -15.15 -7.15 4.37
CA THR A 182 -15.14 -7.36 5.83
C THR A 182 -14.80 -8.78 6.26
N ASP A 183 -14.68 -9.70 5.30
CA ASP A 183 -14.50 -11.14 5.51
C ASP A 183 -13.12 -11.64 5.08
N ASN A 184 -12.19 -10.76 4.70
CA ASN A 184 -10.82 -11.17 4.43
C ASN A 184 -10.20 -11.72 5.73
N LYS A 185 -9.58 -12.90 5.65
CA LYS A 185 -8.89 -13.54 6.76
C LYS A 185 -7.70 -14.34 6.27
N ILE A 186 -6.74 -14.54 7.17
CA ILE A 186 -5.67 -15.51 6.98
C ILE A 186 -5.98 -16.70 7.88
N ASP A 187 -6.20 -17.86 7.27
CA ASP A 187 -6.52 -19.09 7.99
C ASP A 187 -5.24 -19.75 8.53
N ASP A 188 -4.22 -19.91 7.69
CA ASP A 188 -2.91 -20.47 8.05
C ASP A 188 -1.88 -19.38 8.37
N LYS A 189 -2.08 -18.71 9.52
CA LYS A 189 -1.20 -17.64 10.00
C LYS A 189 0.26 -18.06 10.11
N LEU A 190 0.52 -19.31 10.53
CA LEU A 190 1.89 -19.81 10.68
C LEU A 190 2.57 -19.98 9.32
N LYS A 191 1.89 -20.55 8.32
CA LYS A 191 2.43 -20.70 6.95
C LYS A 191 2.76 -19.33 6.35
N VAL A 192 1.84 -18.38 6.45
CA VAL A 192 2.08 -17.02 5.95
C VAL A 192 3.26 -16.37 6.68
N SER A 193 3.33 -16.50 8.00
CA SER A 193 4.41 -15.93 8.80
C SER A 193 5.76 -16.57 8.50
N ARG A 194 5.82 -17.88 8.23
CA ARG A 194 7.06 -18.58 7.80
C ARG A 194 7.58 -18.01 6.47
N ASN A 195 6.70 -17.65 5.54
CA ASN A 195 7.14 -17.01 4.29
C ASN A 195 7.59 -15.56 4.50
N PHE A 196 6.95 -14.81 5.40
CA PHE A 196 7.49 -13.50 5.81
C PHE A 196 8.86 -13.61 6.48
N GLU A 197 9.07 -14.60 7.35
CA GLU A 197 10.38 -14.88 7.96
C GLU A 197 11.46 -15.11 6.90
N LYS A 198 11.18 -15.93 5.87
CA LYS A 198 12.11 -16.12 4.75
C LYS A 198 12.44 -14.79 4.07
N LEU A 199 11.44 -13.98 3.73
CA LEU A 199 11.64 -12.67 3.13
C LEU A 199 12.47 -11.73 4.03
N ILE A 200 12.15 -11.67 5.33
CA ILE A 200 12.88 -10.85 6.31
C ILE A 200 14.36 -11.26 6.32
N ASN A 201 14.65 -12.56 6.31
CA ASN A 201 16.01 -13.08 6.27
C ASN A 201 16.73 -12.72 4.96
N GLU A 202 16.06 -12.78 3.81
CA GLU A 202 16.65 -12.31 2.54
C GLU A 202 16.95 -10.79 2.55
N LEU A 203 16.06 -9.99 3.13
CA LEU A 203 16.27 -8.55 3.27
C LEU A 203 17.45 -8.24 4.22
N LEU A 204 17.59 -8.98 5.31
CA LEU A 204 18.69 -8.85 6.27
C LEU A 204 20.03 -9.28 5.69
N LYS A 205 20.09 -10.21 4.73
CA LYS A 205 21.34 -10.58 4.04
C LYS A 205 21.91 -9.43 3.20
N SER A 206 21.06 -8.58 2.64
CA SER A 206 21.50 -7.47 1.78
C SER A 206 22.44 -6.47 2.48
N SER A 207 23.18 -5.69 1.70
CA SER A 207 24.01 -4.58 2.17
C SER A 207 23.26 -3.24 2.28
N SER A 208 21.96 -3.21 1.95
CA SER A 208 21.17 -1.97 1.86
C SER A 208 20.46 -1.66 3.19
N PRO A 209 20.75 -0.51 3.84
CA PRO A 209 20.04 -0.10 5.06
C PRO A 209 18.53 -0.04 4.86
N LYS A 210 18.07 0.47 3.71
CA LYS A 210 16.66 0.52 3.34
C LYS A 210 16.00 -0.87 3.41
N LYS A 211 16.68 -1.91 2.96
CA LYS A 211 16.17 -3.29 3.03
C LYS A 211 16.13 -3.81 4.46
N TRP A 212 17.06 -3.43 5.33
CA TRP A 212 17.01 -3.81 6.75
C TRP A 212 15.78 -3.20 7.46
N PHE A 213 15.47 -1.93 7.18
CA PHE A 213 14.24 -1.31 7.68
C PHE A 213 12.98 -1.93 7.06
N ARG A 214 13.02 -2.40 5.80
CA ARG A 214 11.94 -3.22 5.24
C ARG A 214 11.78 -4.56 5.95
N ALA A 215 12.86 -5.15 6.44
CA ALA A 215 12.80 -6.37 7.23
C ALA A 215 12.01 -6.12 8.54
N TYR A 216 12.25 -4.99 9.23
CA TYR A 216 11.44 -4.56 10.37
C TYR A 216 9.96 -4.35 10.00
N PHE A 217 9.69 -3.71 8.85
CA PHE A 217 8.32 -3.50 8.40
C PHE A 217 7.57 -4.83 8.21
N ASN A 218 8.21 -5.82 7.56
CA ASN A 218 7.63 -7.16 7.36
C ASN A 218 7.49 -7.93 8.68
N HIS A 219 8.38 -7.73 9.65
CA HIS A 219 8.18 -8.23 11.01
C HIS A 219 6.89 -7.66 11.65
N GLY A 220 6.59 -6.38 11.42
CA GLY A 220 5.33 -5.79 11.86
C GLY A 220 4.09 -6.35 11.14
N LEU A 221 4.21 -6.84 9.91
CA LEU A 221 3.13 -7.55 9.22
C LEU A 221 2.82 -8.89 9.90
N ILE A 222 3.84 -9.63 10.35
CA ILE A 222 3.63 -10.84 11.17
C ILE A 222 2.85 -10.48 12.43
N ASN A 223 3.25 -9.43 13.15
CA ASN A 223 2.53 -8.97 14.34
C ASN A 223 1.06 -8.62 14.04
N TYR A 224 0.78 -7.98 12.91
CA TYR A 224 -0.58 -7.64 12.49
C TYR A 224 -1.44 -8.86 12.15
N ILE A 225 -0.88 -9.89 11.50
CA ILE A 225 -1.60 -11.15 11.16
C ILE A 225 -2.17 -11.85 12.41
N TYR A 226 -1.46 -11.74 13.53
CA TYR A 226 -1.92 -12.28 14.82
C TYR A 226 -2.87 -11.35 15.59
N GLY A 227 -3.24 -10.20 15.04
CA GLY A 227 -4.20 -9.27 15.65
C GLY A 227 -3.62 -8.46 16.82
N ASN A 228 -2.30 -8.43 16.97
CA ASN A 228 -1.64 -7.71 18.05
C ASN A 228 -1.68 -6.20 17.84
N LYS A 229 -1.47 -5.45 18.92
CA LYS A 229 -1.29 -3.99 18.86
C LYS A 229 -0.12 -3.63 17.94
N ARG A 230 -0.25 -2.51 17.22
CA ARG A 230 0.82 -2.01 16.33
C ARG A 230 2.14 -1.85 17.10
N LEU A 231 3.24 -2.17 16.42
CA LEU A 231 4.60 -1.97 16.97
C LEU A 231 4.94 -0.48 17.15
N LEU A 232 4.28 0.40 16.40
CA LEU A 232 4.45 1.85 16.46
C LEU A 232 3.09 2.57 16.38
N PRO A 233 2.95 3.74 17.03
CA PRO A 233 1.74 4.55 16.95
C PRO A 233 1.33 4.89 15.51
N CYS A 234 0.04 5.13 15.30
CA CYS A 234 -0.52 5.61 14.04
C CYS A 234 -0.71 7.12 14.12
N ASP A 235 -0.12 7.88 13.19
CA ASP A 235 -0.28 9.35 13.09
C ASP A 235 -1.20 9.79 11.92
N MET A 236 -1.91 8.84 11.29
CA MET A 236 -2.93 9.16 10.27
C MET A 236 -3.93 10.18 10.83
N SER A 237 -4.56 10.98 9.97
CA SER A 237 -5.41 12.15 10.28
C SER A 237 -4.70 13.46 10.67
N ARG A 238 -3.37 13.44 10.90
CA ARG A 238 -2.59 14.67 11.20
C ARG A 238 -1.71 15.12 10.04
N ASN A 239 -0.93 14.21 9.49
CA ASN A 239 0.04 14.49 8.42
C ASN A 239 -0.30 13.77 7.10
N ALA A 240 -1.43 13.06 7.05
CA ALA A 240 -1.86 12.33 5.87
C ALA A 240 -3.37 12.35 5.74
N PHE A 241 -3.85 12.32 4.50
CA PHE A 241 -5.26 12.26 4.14
C PHE A 241 -5.48 11.41 2.91
N PHE A 242 -6.71 10.97 2.74
CA PHE A 242 -7.23 10.39 1.52
C PHE A 242 -8.34 11.29 1.00
N ILE A 243 -8.47 11.41 -0.30
CA ILE A 243 -9.67 11.95 -0.94
C ILE A 243 -10.24 10.90 -1.86
N ASP A 244 -11.53 10.67 -1.72
CA ASP A 244 -12.24 9.65 -2.50
C ASP A 244 -12.85 10.22 -3.80
N PRO A 245 -13.39 9.38 -4.70
CA PRO A 245 -13.94 9.85 -5.96
C PRO A 245 -15.12 10.81 -5.78
N PHE A 246 -15.82 10.77 -4.65
CA PHE A 246 -16.93 11.67 -4.34
C PHE A 246 -16.45 13.00 -3.72
N CYS A 247 -15.14 13.19 -3.64
CA CYS A 247 -14.44 14.34 -3.07
C CYS A 247 -14.51 14.45 -1.55
N ASP A 248 -14.87 13.36 -0.86
CA ASP A 248 -14.80 13.30 0.59
C ASP A 248 -13.35 13.17 1.04
N VAL A 249 -12.91 14.07 1.91
CA VAL A 249 -11.61 13.99 2.58
C VAL A 249 -11.77 13.12 3.82
N ILE A 250 -10.95 12.08 3.93
CA ILE A 250 -11.00 11.07 4.99
C ILE A 250 -9.60 10.85 5.58
N PRO A 251 -9.48 10.41 6.85
CA PRO A 251 -8.19 10.36 7.53
C PRO A 251 -7.31 9.19 7.06
N CYS A 252 -7.92 8.08 6.65
CA CYS A 252 -7.25 6.90 6.13
C CYS A 252 -8.23 5.97 5.40
N ASN A 253 -7.72 4.97 4.69
CA ASN A 253 -8.50 3.91 4.03
C ASN A 253 -8.66 2.62 4.88
N GLY A 254 -8.20 2.61 6.13
CA GLY A 254 -8.13 1.40 6.97
C GLY A 254 -9.19 1.30 8.08
N MET A 255 -10.00 2.35 8.28
CA MET A 255 -11.07 2.35 9.28
C MET A 255 -12.22 1.41 8.87
N GLU A 256 -13.00 0.97 9.86
CA GLU A 256 -14.21 0.17 9.60
C GLU A 256 -15.23 0.91 8.75
N LYS A 257 -15.53 2.14 9.19
CA LYS A 257 -16.51 3.02 8.58
C LYS A 257 -15.79 4.21 7.95
N LYS A 258 -16.38 4.74 6.89
CA LYS A 258 -15.90 5.94 6.23
C LYS A 258 -16.12 7.14 7.17
N ALA A 259 -15.02 7.69 7.68
CA ALA A 259 -15.04 8.88 8.54
C ALA A 259 -14.69 10.13 7.70
N VAL A 260 -15.70 10.94 7.38
CA VAL A 260 -15.57 12.11 6.50
C VAL A 260 -15.20 13.35 7.30
N MET A 261 -14.08 13.97 6.95
CA MET A 261 -13.60 15.23 7.52
C MET A 261 -14.29 16.45 6.89
N GLY A 262 -14.70 16.31 5.62
CA GLY A 262 -15.41 17.33 4.83
C GLY A 262 -15.39 16.95 3.35
N ASN A 263 -16.01 17.77 2.49
CA ASN A 263 -16.10 17.53 1.04
C ASN A 263 -15.57 18.73 0.24
N LEU A 264 -14.59 18.49 -0.65
CA LEU A 264 -13.96 19.57 -1.43
C LEU A 264 -14.83 20.12 -2.58
N LYS A 265 -15.98 19.53 -2.90
CA LYS A 265 -16.97 20.17 -3.78
C LYS A 265 -17.59 21.39 -3.08
N GLU A 266 -17.80 21.28 -1.77
CA GLU A 266 -18.55 22.25 -0.97
C GLU A 266 -17.65 23.23 -0.21
N GLN A 267 -16.44 22.81 0.15
CA GLN A 267 -15.56 23.55 1.06
C GLN A 267 -14.19 23.82 0.43
N SER A 268 -13.50 24.88 0.89
CA SER A 268 -12.06 25.03 0.68
C SER A 268 -11.27 24.07 1.58
N TRP A 269 -9.99 23.85 1.26
CA TRP A 269 -9.12 23.00 2.07
C TRP A 269 -9.02 23.47 3.53
N ASP A 270 -8.82 24.76 3.76
CA ASP A 270 -8.61 25.28 5.11
C ASP A 270 -9.89 25.24 5.95
N GLU A 271 -11.06 25.50 5.35
CA GLU A 271 -12.35 25.36 6.01
C GLU A 271 -12.59 23.93 6.46
N LEU A 272 -12.38 22.95 5.57
CA LEU A 272 -12.64 21.55 5.88
C LEU A 272 -11.62 20.99 6.89
N TRP A 273 -10.33 21.29 6.70
CA TRP A 273 -9.25 20.68 7.47
C TRP A 273 -9.22 21.22 8.90
N ASN A 274 -9.59 22.48 9.12
CA ASN A 274 -9.65 23.09 10.45
C ASN A 274 -11.06 23.06 11.06
N SER A 275 -12.02 22.37 10.43
CA SER A 275 -13.39 22.27 10.91
C SER A 275 -13.51 21.46 12.20
N ARG A 276 -14.61 21.69 12.93
CA ARG A 276 -15.01 20.86 14.09
C ARG A 276 -15.22 19.39 13.71
N GLN A 277 -15.76 19.13 12.51
CA GLN A 277 -15.95 17.78 11.98
C GLN A 277 -14.62 17.07 11.77
N ALA A 278 -13.63 17.75 11.17
CA ALA A 278 -12.29 17.19 11.01
C ALA A 278 -11.63 16.88 12.35
N GLU A 279 -11.80 17.72 13.38
CA GLU A 279 -11.25 17.40 14.71
C GLU A 279 -11.94 16.20 15.36
N GLN A 280 -13.25 16.06 15.24
CA GLN A 280 -13.98 14.86 15.69
C GLN A 280 -13.48 13.59 14.99
N VAL A 281 -13.22 13.67 13.68
CA VAL A 281 -12.67 12.55 12.91
C VAL A 281 -11.23 12.25 13.33
N ARG A 282 -10.41 13.25 13.65
CA ARG A 282 -9.07 13.02 14.22
C ARG A 282 -9.12 12.32 15.55
N GLU A 283 -10.06 12.68 16.42
CA GLU A 283 -10.27 12.00 17.70
C GLU A 283 -10.70 10.54 17.49
N CYS A 284 -11.61 10.28 16.56
CA CYS A 284 -12.00 8.93 16.17
C CYS A 284 -10.80 8.11 15.65
N ALA A 285 -9.97 8.71 14.78
CA ALA A 285 -8.79 8.05 14.24
C ALA A 285 -7.72 7.74 15.30
N ARG A 286 -7.54 8.62 16.31
CA ARG A 286 -6.63 8.39 17.46
C ARG A 286 -7.06 7.19 18.31
N ASN A 287 -8.36 6.96 18.42
CA ASN A 287 -8.96 5.86 19.19
C ASN A 287 -9.25 4.62 18.34
N CYS A 288 -8.73 4.55 17.11
CA CYS A 288 -8.96 3.43 16.22
C CYS A 288 -8.26 2.15 16.73
N ASP A 289 -9.01 1.06 16.78
CA ASP A 289 -8.60 -0.26 17.30
C ASP A 289 -8.19 -1.25 16.20
N ARG A 290 -8.20 -0.82 14.93
CA ARG A 290 -7.92 -1.67 13.76
C ARG A 290 -6.52 -2.28 13.75
N ASN A 291 -5.58 -1.70 14.50
CA ASN A 291 -4.19 -2.12 14.61
C ASN A 291 -3.47 -2.35 13.25
N CYS A 292 -3.95 -1.73 12.18
CA CYS A 292 -3.47 -1.96 10.82
C CYS A 292 -1.99 -1.56 10.65
N TRP A 293 -1.28 -2.28 9.79
CA TRP A 293 0.17 -2.10 9.55
C TRP A 293 0.48 -1.89 8.07
N MET A 294 -0.14 -0.87 7.48
CA MET A 294 0.07 -0.49 6.09
C MET A 294 1.27 0.45 5.94
N ILE A 295 2.03 0.29 4.85
CA ILE A 295 3.26 1.06 4.59
C ILE A 295 3.06 2.59 4.67
N GLY A 296 1.91 3.10 4.19
CA GLY A 296 1.59 4.52 4.23
C GLY A 296 1.47 5.10 5.65
N SER A 297 1.10 4.27 6.64
CA SER A 297 1.02 4.68 8.05
C SER A 297 2.24 4.23 8.87
N ALA A 298 2.85 3.10 8.50
CA ALA A 298 3.98 2.52 9.24
C ALA A 298 5.30 3.20 8.88
N SER A 299 5.54 3.53 7.61
CA SER A 299 6.79 4.18 7.18
C SER A 299 7.00 5.55 7.84
N PRO A 300 6.02 6.48 7.87
CA PRO A 300 6.20 7.74 8.61
C PRO A 300 6.46 7.52 10.10
N ALA A 301 5.76 6.56 10.73
CA ALA A 301 5.98 6.20 12.13
C ALA A 301 7.39 5.64 12.36
N MET A 302 7.91 4.79 11.47
CA MET A 302 9.27 4.27 11.56
C MET A 302 10.33 5.38 11.49
N HIS A 303 10.13 6.41 10.66
CA HIS A 303 11.06 7.54 10.61
C HIS A 303 10.98 8.41 11.88
N LYS A 304 9.77 8.64 12.40
CA LYS A 304 9.56 9.44 13.61
C LYS A 304 10.12 8.76 14.87
N TYR A 305 9.95 7.45 14.96
CA TYR A 305 10.36 6.63 16.11
C TYR A 305 11.60 5.78 15.77
N ILE A 306 12.54 6.31 14.99
CA ILE A 306 13.64 5.56 14.33
C ILE A 306 14.50 4.72 15.29
N TRP A 307 14.57 5.07 16.58
CA TRP A 307 15.29 4.28 17.58
C TRP A 307 14.70 2.88 17.79
N VAL A 308 13.38 2.70 17.62
CA VAL A 308 12.72 1.39 17.76
C VAL A 308 13.11 0.44 16.61
N PRO A 309 12.85 0.76 15.32
CA PRO A 309 13.31 -0.07 14.23
C PRO A 309 14.83 -0.09 14.11
N GLY A 310 15.53 0.99 14.48
CA GLY A 310 16.99 1.07 14.47
C GLY A 310 17.63 0.07 15.43
N TRP A 311 17.13 -0.01 16.67
CA TRP A 311 17.58 -1.03 17.62
C TRP A 311 17.24 -2.45 17.17
N TRP A 312 16.04 -2.65 16.62
CA TRP A 312 15.66 -3.94 16.06
C TRP A 312 16.59 -4.35 14.91
N VAL A 313 16.93 -3.43 14.01
CA VAL A 313 17.89 -3.67 12.91
C VAL A 313 19.26 -3.99 13.48
N ILE A 314 19.77 -3.27 14.48
CA ILE A 314 21.07 -3.55 15.10
C ILE A 314 21.10 -4.98 15.65
N LYS A 315 20.06 -5.36 16.41
CA LYS A 315 19.92 -6.69 17.00
C LYS A 315 19.96 -7.79 15.93
N HIS A 316 19.16 -7.68 14.88
CA HIS A 316 19.00 -8.79 13.92
C HIS A 316 20.09 -8.80 12.84
N LYS A 317 20.54 -7.63 12.38
CA LYS A 317 21.59 -7.51 11.35
C LYS A 317 22.97 -7.84 11.91
N PHE A 318 23.33 -7.32 13.08
CA PHE A 318 24.70 -7.39 13.60
C PHE A 318 24.86 -8.36 14.77
N LEU A 319 23.93 -8.39 15.73
CA LEU A 319 24.09 -9.21 16.94
C LEU A 319 23.61 -10.66 16.76
N LYS A 320 22.68 -10.91 15.83
CA LYS A 320 22.12 -12.25 15.53
C LYS A 320 22.60 -12.84 14.21
N GLY A 321 23.70 -12.31 13.65
CA GLY A 321 24.29 -12.85 12.41
C GLY A 321 23.39 -12.69 11.19
N GLY A 322 22.60 -11.61 11.10
CA GLY A 322 21.74 -11.34 9.95
C GLY A 322 20.49 -12.22 9.87
N LYS A 323 19.97 -12.66 11.03
CA LYS A 323 18.82 -13.58 11.09
C LYS A 323 17.71 -13.07 12.00
N TYR A 324 16.49 -13.36 11.57
CA TYR A 324 15.25 -13.27 12.31
C TYR A 324 14.61 -14.65 12.38
N ARG A 325 14.00 -14.95 13.54
CA ARG A 325 13.36 -16.22 13.85
C ARG A 325 11.95 -15.99 14.36
N LEU A 326 10.96 -16.71 13.85
CA LEU A 326 9.58 -16.60 14.31
C LEU A 326 9.43 -17.01 15.77
N GLU A 327 10.28 -17.89 16.28
CA GLU A 327 10.25 -18.33 17.67
C GLU A 327 10.57 -17.21 18.67
N GLU A 328 11.03 -16.05 18.19
CA GLU A 328 11.19 -14.85 19.01
C GLU A 328 9.85 -14.20 19.40
N ASN A 329 8.75 -14.58 18.75
CA ASN A 329 7.43 -14.04 19.02
C ASN A 329 6.67 -14.97 19.97
N SER A 330 6.50 -14.55 21.23
CA SER A 330 5.81 -15.34 22.26
C SER A 330 4.31 -15.59 21.97
N PHE A 331 3.71 -14.81 21.07
CA PHE A 331 2.31 -14.95 20.65
C PHE A 331 2.08 -16.00 19.56
N ILE A 332 3.14 -16.63 19.03
CA ILE A 332 3.04 -17.68 18.03
C ILE A 332 3.12 -19.03 18.74
N ASP A 333 2.04 -19.80 18.69
CA ASP A 333 2.04 -21.18 19.18
C ASP A 333 2.60 -22.12 18.09
N PHE A 334 3.72 -22.78 18.41
CA PHE A 334 4.36 -23.78 17.54
C PHE A 334 3.99 -25.22 17.91
N ALA A 335 3.32 -25.45 19.04
CA ALA A 335 2.98 -26.77 19.55
C ALA A 335 1.75 -27.37 18.86
N GLU A 336 0.75 -26.54 18.52
CA GLU A 336 -0.53 -27.01 17.94
C GLU A 336 -0.37 -27.69 16.56
N LYS A 337 0.62 -27.30 15.73
CA LYS A 337 0.78 -27.85 14.38
C LYS A 337 1.68 -29.09 14.26
N LYS A 338 2.52 -29.39 15.26
CA LYS A 338 3.31 -30.64 15.28
C LYS A 338 2.43 -31.89 15.35
N ASN A 339 1.18 -31.74 15.80
CA ASN A 339 0.19 -32.82 15.86
C ASN A 339 -0.65 -32.95 14.57
N GLN A 340 -0.73 -31.90 13.74
CA GLN A 340 -1.44 -31.94 12.47
C GLN A 340 -0.57 -32.43 11.30
N GLU A 341 0.75 -32.25 11.35
CA GLU A 341 1.68 -32.79 10.35
C GLU A 341 2.03 -34.29 10.58
N LYS A 342 1.55 -34.88 11.68
CA LYS A 342 1.76 -36.29 12.07
C LYS A 342 0.50 -37.17 11.97
N ALA A 343 -0.65 -36.57 11.64
CA ALA A 343 -1.91 -37.25 11.36
C ALA A 343 -2.17 -37.16 9.86
#